data_AF-A0A819MZD0-F1
#
_entry.id   AF-A0A819MZD0-F1
#
_cell.length_a   1.000
_cell.length_b   1.000
_cell.length_c   1.000
_cell.angle_alpha   90.00
_cell.angle_beta   90.00
_cell.angle_gamma   90.00
#
_symmetry.space_group_name_H-M   'P 1'
#
loop_
_entity.id
_entity.type
_entity.pdbx_description
1 polymer ?
#
loop_
_entity_poly.entity_id
_entity_poly.type
_entity_poly.pdbx_seq_one_letter_code
_entity_poly.pdbx_strand_id
1 'polypeptide(L)'
;RTLSVLASTQLQIDPDLPLAHELRKWYLEEGMNIDMIDLTIQSIKNENIPWKTFSQVAKYELNMPSASNCEIFRIKAVCTFVRHDPVYKACTRIDCKKKLQDNNDGTYYCSKCDLTYENYKLLYITGVS
;
A
#
# COMPACT_ATOMS: atom_id res chain seq x y z
N ARG A 1 -8.58 1.61 -13.31
CA ARG A 1 -9.72 0.64 -13.22
C ARG A 1 -9.35 -0.56 -14.07
N THR A 2 -9.61 -1.79 -13.65
CA THR A 2 -9.19 -3.00 -14.38
C THR A 2 -10.36 -3.98 -14.54
N LEU A 3 -10.29 -4.85 -15.54
CA LEU A 3 -11.20 -5.96 -15.76
C LEU A 3 -10.46 -7.27 -15.50
N SER A 4 -11.12 -8.23 -14.86
CA SER A 4 -10.61 -9.58 -14.63
C SER A 4 -11.63 -10.61 -15.11
N VAL A 5 -11.16 -11.80 -15.47
CA VAL A 5 -12.00 -12.91 -15.91
C VAL A 5 -12.15 -13.95 -14.79
N LEU A 6 -13.31 -14.58 -14.72
CA LEU A 6 -13.59 -15.72 -13.87
C LEU A 6 -13.70 -16.98 -14.74
N ALA A 7 -13.71 -18.15 -14.11
CA ALA A 7 -13.85 -19.42 -14.85
C ALA A 7 -15.14 -19.51 -15.69
N SER A 8 -16.18 -18.76 -15.31
CA SER A 8 -17.45 -18.68 -16.04
C SER A 8 -17.50 -17.55 -17.07
N THR A 9 -16.44 -16.76 -17.22
CA THR A 9 -16.41 -15.67 -18.19
C THR A 9 -16.32 -16.24 -19.61
N GLN A 10 -17.20 -15.77 -20.48
CA GLN A 10 -17.16 -16.06 -21.91
C GLN A 10 -16.60 -14.85 -22.65
N LEU A 11 -15.55 -15.07 -23.44
CA LEU A 11 -14.98 -14.09 -24.35
C LEU A 11 -15.23 -14.56 -25.78
N GLN A 12 -15.87 -13.73 -26.58
CA GLN A 12 -16.09 -13.98 -28.00
C GLN A 12 -15.26 -13.01 -28.82
N ILE A 13 -14.53 -13.53 -29.80
CA ILE A 13 -13.71 -12.75 -30.73
C ILE A 13 -14.53 -12.53 -31.99
N ASP A 14 -14.65 -11.28 -32.42
CA ASP A 14 -15.44 -10.86 -33.58
C ASP A 14 -16.84 -11.50 -33.67
N PRO A 15 -17.69 -11.35 -32.64
CA PRO A 15 -19.02 -11.93 -32.67
C PRO A 15 -19.87 -11.25 -33.77
N ASP A 16 -20.74 -12.03 -34.41
CA ASP A 16 -21.68 -11.50 -35.40
C ASP A 16 -22.87 -10.82 -34.71
N LEU A 17 -22.59 -9.62 -34.18
CA LEU A 17 -23.54 -8.76 -33.48
C LEU A 17 -23.51 -7.38 -34.11
N PRO A 18 -24.66 -6.70 -34.29
CA PRO A 18 -24.71 -5.35 -34.85
C PRO A 18 -23.75 -4.37 -34.15
N LEU A 19 -23.69 -4.42 -32.81
CA LEU A 19 -22.81 -3.58 -32.01
C LEU A 19 -21.31 -3.80 -32.33
N ALA A 20 -20.91 -5.04 -32.60
CA ALA A 20 -19.51 -5.34 -32.93
C ALA A 20 -19.13 -4.77 -34.30
N HIS A 21 -20.05 -4.84 -35.27
CA HIS A 21 -19.88 -4.24 -36.59
C HIS A 21 -19.81 -2.71 -36.53
N GLU A 22 -20.69 -2.08 -35.73
CA GLU A 22 -20.66 -0.63 -35.48
C GLU A 22 -19.35 -0.18 -34.83
N LEU A 23 -18.89 -0.90 -33.80
CA LEU A 23 -17.63 -0.60 -33.12
C LEU A 23 -16.43 -0.75 -34.07
N ARG A 24 -16.42 -1.79 -34.90
CA ARG A 24 -15.38 -2.01 -35.91
C ARG A 24 -15.34 -0.87 -36.93
N LYS A 25 -16.51 -0.44 -37.41
CA LYS A 25 -16.61 0.68 -38.34
C LYS A 25 -16.05 1.97 -37.73
N TRP A 26 -16.49 2.31 -36.51
CA TRP A 26 -15.99 3.48 -35.78
C TRP A 26 -14.47 3.44 -35.57
N TYR A 27 -13.92 2.29 -35.19
CA TYR A 27 -12.48 2.15 -34.95
C TYR A 27 -11.66 2.40 -36.22
N LEU A 28 -12.14 1.93 -37.37
CA LEU A 28 -11.47 2.12 -38.67
C LEU A 28 -11.59 3.55 -39.22
N GLU A 29 -12.72 4.21 -38.99
CA GLU A 29 -12.97 5.56 -39.49
C GLU A 29 -12.25 6.64 -38.65
N GLU A 30 -12.32 6.52 -37.32
CA GLU A 30 -11.87 7.57 -36.40
C GLU A 30 -11.05 7.04 -35.23
N GLY A 31 -11.49 5.93 -34.60
CA GLY A 31 -10.97 5.46 -33.32
C GLY A 31 -9.48 5.13 -33.28
N MET A 32 -8.90 4.66 -34.39
CA MET A 32 -7.46 4.35 -34.47
C MET A 32 -6.55 5.58 -34.32
N ASN A 33 -7.05 6.78 -34.65
CA ASN A 33 -6.28 8.02 -34.61
C ASN A 33 -6.47 8.81 -33.30
N ILE A 34 -7.24 8.27 -32.35
CA ILE A 34 -7.53 8.93 -31.07
C ILE A 34 -6.50 8.50 -30.02
N ASP A 35 -5.95 9.47 -29.30
CA ASP A 35 -5.06 9.20 -28.16
C ASP A 35 -5.82 8.49 -27.03
N MET A 36 -5.28 7.37 -26.58
CA MET A 36 -5.88 6.60 -25.47
C MET A 36 -5.52 7.23 -24.12
N ILE A 37 -6.51 7.26 -23.22
CA ILE A 37 -6.32 7.73 -21.84
C ILE A 37 -6.03 6.52 -20.96
N ASP A 38 -4.87 6.51 -20.32
CA ASP A 38 -4.57 5.52 -19.30
C ASP A 38 -5.45 5.74 -18.05
N LEU A 39 -6.16 4.68 -17.64
CA LEU A 39 -7.01 4.66 -16.44
C LEU A 39 -6.24 4.24 -15.18
N THR A 40 -4.91 4.25 -15.23
CA THR A 40 -4.01 4.02 -14.09
C THR A 40 -4.14 5.16 -13.09
N ILE A 41 -5.07 4.98 -12.15
CA ILE A 41 -5.18 5.84 -10.98
C ILE A 41 -4.19 5.29 -9.95
N GLN A 42 -3.10 6.02 -9.66
CA GLN A 42 -2.15 5.73 -8.56
C GLN A 42 -2.75 5.96 -7.15
N SER A 43 -4.05 5.76 -7.00
CA SER A 43 -4.67 5.75 -5.69
C SER A 43 -4.57 4.33 -5.19
N ILE A 44 -4.05 4.17 -3.96
CA ILE A 44 -4.20 2.96 -3.15
C ILE A 44 -5.70 2.83 -2.85
N LYS A 45 -6.49 2.49 -3.88
CA LYS A 45 -7.89 2.19 -3.71
C LYS A 45 -7.93 0.85 -3.00
N ASN A 46 -8.50 0.91 -1.82
CA ASN A 46 -8.78 -0.20 -0.92
C ASN A 46 -9.66 -1.32 -1.56
N GLU A 47 -9.89 -1.37 -2.87
CA GLU A 47 -10.82 -2.34 -3.47
C GLU A 47 -10.13 -3.68 -3.82
N ASN A 48 -8.82 -3.70 -4.07
CA ASN A 48 -8.12 -4.92 -4.52
C ASN A 48 -7.04 -5.46 -3.57
N ILE A 49 -6.97 -5.00 -2.31
CA ILE A 49 -6.05 -5.58 -1.34
C ILE A 49 -6.64 -6.92 -0.87
N PRO A 50 -5.97 -8.07 -1.11
CA PRO A 50 -6.52 -9.39 -0.81
C PRO A 50 -6.67 -9.61 0.70
N TRP A 51 -7.75 -10.28 1.08
CA TRP A 51 -7.90 -10.82 2.43
C TRP A 51 -7.06 -12.08 2.58
N LYS A 52 -6.26 -12.14 3.64
CA LYS A 52 -5.48 -13.32 4.02
C LYS A 52 -5.75 -13.72 5.46
N THR A 53 -5.59 -15.00 5.76
CA THR A 53 -5.51 -15.52 7.12
C THR A 53 -4.06 -15.58 7.59
N PHE A 54 -3.82 -15.62 8.91
CA PHE A 54 -2.48 -15.77 9.45
C PHE A 54 -1.76 -17.02 8.91
N SER A 55 -2.48 -18.14 8.72
CA SER A 55 -1.89 -19.36 8.14
C SER A 55 -1.48 -19.19 6.68
N GLN A 56 -2.21 -18.39 5.88
CA GLN A 56 -1.83 -18.09 4.50
C GLN A 56 -0.58 -17.19 4.45
N VAL A 57 -0.49 -16.19 5.34
CA VAL A 57 0.67 -15.31 5.44
C VAL A 57 1.91 -16.08 5.90
N ALA A 58 1.80 -16.91 6.95
CA ALA A 58 2.92 -17.72 7.45
C ALA A 58 3.48 -18.68 6.38
N LYS A 59 2.60 -19.29 5.57
CA LYS A 59 3.02 -20.12 4.42
C LYS A 59 3.70 -19.31 3.32
N TYR A 60 3.29 -18.07 3.12
CA TYR A 60 3.89 -17.18 2.12
C TYR A 60 5.28 -16.69 2.56
N GLU A 61 5.43 -16.29 3.83
CA GLU A 61 6.71 -15.83 4.39
C GLU A 61 7.82 -16.89 4.30
N LEU A 62 7.50 -18.17 4.52
CA LEU A 62 8.45 -19.28 4.37
C LEU A 62 9.00 -19.44 2.95
N ASN A 63 8.30 -18.91 1.94
CA ASN A 63 8.61 -19.06 0.53
C ASN A 63 9.11 -17.76 -0.13
N MET A 64 9.36 -16.70 0.64
CA MET A 64 9.78 -15.40 0.11
C MET A 64 11.29 -15.35 -0.14
N PRO A 65 11.74 -15.20 -1.41
CA PRO A 65 13.13 -15.00 -1.75
C PRO A 65 13.41 -13.49 -1.73
N SER A 66 13.98 -12.99 -0.63
CA SER A 66 14.49 -11.62 -0.44
C SER A 66 13.44 -10.50 -0.29
N ALA A 67 13.86 -9.42 0.39
CA ALA A 67 13.04 -8.29 0.84
C ALA A 67 12.52 -7.35 -0.26
N SER A 68 12.70 -7.69 -1.54
CA SER A 68 12.37 -6.85 -2.69
C SER A 68 10.89 -6.89 -3.09
N ASN A 69 10.11 -7.89 -2.64
CA ASN A 69 8.70 -8.05 -3.00
C ASN A 69 7.79 -7.81 -1.78
N CYS A 70 7.50 -6.55 -1.46
CA CYS A 70 6.54 -6.22 -0.40
C CYS A 70 5.10 -6.47 -0.91
N GLU A 71 4.41 -7.45 -0.33
CA GLU A 71 3.00 -7.71 -0.61
C GLU A 71 2.10 -6.93 0.36
N ILE A 72 1.09 -6.24 -0.17
CA ILE A 72 0.07 -5.55 0.64
C ILE A 72 -1.16 -6.47 0.76
N PHE A 73 -1.62 -6.73 1.98
CA PHE A 73 -2.77 -7.59 2.27
C PHE A 73 -3.63 -7.04 3.42
N ARG A 74 -4.79 -7.68 3.65
CA ARG A 74 -5.66 -7.41 4.82
C ARG A 74 -5.88 -8.66 5.66
N ILE A 75 -5.98 -8.45 6.97
CA ILE A 75 -6.35 -9.48 7.93
C ILE A 75 -7.45 -8.92 8.83
N LYS A 76 -8.43 -9.77 9.17
CA LYS A 76 -9.37 -9.51 10.28
C LYS A 76 -8.89 -10.32 11.48
N ALA A 77 -8.53 -9.64 12.57
CA ALA A 77 -7.98 -10.26 13.77
C ALA A 77 -8.47 -9.54 15.04
N VAL A 78 -8.29 -10.19 16.18
CA VAL A 78 -8.46 -9.60 17.51
C VAL A 78 -7.08 -9.35 18.08
N CYS A 79 -6.82 -8.12 18.53
CA CYS A 79 -5.57 -7.81 19.22
C CYS A 79 -5.64 -8.36 20.64
N THR A 80 -4.76 -9.30 20.97
CA THR A 80 -4.73 -9.96 22.29
C THR A 80 -3.70 -9.34 23.21
N PHE A 81 -2.64 -8.77 22.63
CA PHE A 81 -1.57 -8.13 23.36
C PHE A 81 -1.06 -6.88 22.64
N VAL A 82 -0.80 -5.84 23.43
CA VAL A 82 -0.10 -4.62 23.01
C VAL A 82 1.07 -4.42 23.96
N ARG A 83 2.25 -4.10 23.41
CA ARG A 83 3.44 -3.79 24.21
C ARG A 83 3.17 -2.67 25.22
N HIS A 84 3.66 -2.83 26.45
CA HIS A 84 3.66 -1.79 27.47
C HIS A 84 4.55 -0.61 27.05
N ASP A 85 4.05 0.62 27.22
CA ASP A 85 4.69 1.87 26.80
C ASP A 85 5.05 1.92 25.30
N PRO A 86 4.05 1.99 24.40
CA PRO A 86 4.24 1.91 22.95
C PRO A 86 4.73 3.24 22.34
N VAL A 87 5.41 4.11 23.10
CA VAL A 87 5.82 5.43 22.61
C VAL A 87 7.33 5.64 22.70
N TYR A 88 7.82 6.57 21.89
CA TYR A 88 9.21 7.04 21.98
C TYR A 88 9.29 8.56 21.83
N LYS A 89 10.32 9.15 22.44
CA LYS A 89 10.66 10.57 22.29
C LYS A 89 11.23 10.82 20.89
N ALA A 90 10.54 11.62 20.09
CA ALA A 90 10.86 11.90 18.70
C ALA A 90 11.16 13.38 18.46
N CYS A 91 11.91 13.65 17.39
CA CYS A 91 12.26 15.01 16.95
C CYS A 91 11.03 15.91 16.77
N THR A 92 11.17 17.18 17.13
CA THR A 92 10.09 18.18 17.09
C THR A 92 9.84 18.74 15.68
N ARG A 93 10.76 18.56 14.73
CA ARG A 93 10.56 18.96 13.33
C ARG A 93 9.44 18.15 12.67
N ILE A 94 8.67 18.79 11.78
CA ILE A 94 7.49 18.19 11.12
C ILE A 94 7.87 16.98 10.26
N ASP A 95 8.99 17.05 9.53
CA ASP A 95 9.44 15.98 8.62
C ASP A 95 10.47 15.02 9.25
N CYS A 96 10.57 14.99 10.58
CA CYS A 96 11.51 14.13 11.29
C CYS A 96 10.83 13.27 12.36
N LYS A 97 10.89 11.95 12.16
CA LYS A 97 10.37 10.95 13.11
C LYS A 97 11.49 10.20 13.85
N LYS A 98 12.73 10.69 13.81
CA LYS A 98 13.89 10.03 14.42
C LYS A 98 13.73 10.03 15.95
N LYS A 99 14.06 8.90 16.59
CA LYS A 99 14.14 8.80 18.06
C LYS A 99 15.29 9.67 18.56
N LEU A 100 15.00 10.49 19.56
CA LEU A 100 15.98 11.37 20.19
C LEU A 100 16.87 10.61 21.18
N GLN A 101 18.10 11.08 21.33
CA GLN A 101 19.01 10.67 22.39
C GLN A 101 18.83 11.61 23.58
N ASP A 102 18.72 11.05 24.78
CA ASP A 102 18.59 11.82 26.03
C ASP A 102 20.00 12.15 26.53
N ASN A 103 20.31 13.44 26.67
CA ASN A 103 21.62 13.89 27.15
C ASN A 103 21.71 13.89 28.68
N ASN A 104 20.63 13.52 29.39
CA ASN A 104 20.51 13.52 30.86
C ASN A 104 20.69 14.90 31.53
N ASP A 105 20.66 15.98 30.75
CA ASP A 105 20.73 17.38 31.19
C ASP A 105 19.40 18.12 30.97
N GLY A 106 18.33 17.38 30.61
CA GLY A 106 17.04 17.93 30.21
C GLY A 106 16.92 18.23 28.71
N THR A 107 17.99 18.02 27.94
CA THR A 107 18.01 18.22 26.49
C THR A 107 18.04 16.91 25.70
N TYR A 108 17.60 17.00 24.46
CA TYR A 108 17.41 15.87 23.56
C TYR A 108 18.07 16.10 22.21
N TYR A 109 19.01 15.25 21.83
CA TYR A 109 19.74 15.37 20.58
C TYR A 109 19.14 14.50 19.46
N CYS A 110 19.04 15.08 18.27
CA CYS A 110 18.56 14.41 17.06
C CYS A 110 19.70 14.16 16.07
N SER A 111 20.13 12.90 15.92
CA SER A 111 21.22 12.54 15.00
C SER A 111 20.92 12.77 13.50
N LYS A 112 19.63 12.95 13.12
CA LYS A 112 19.23 13.21 11.72
C LYS A 112 19.25 14.70 11.39
N CYS A 113 18.89 15.55 12.35
CA CYS A 113 18.81 17.00 12.15
C CYS A 113 20.03 17.74 12.71
N ASP A 114 20.89 17.03 13.44
CA ASP A 114 22.07 17.55 14.13
C ASP A 114 21.73 18.75 15.03
N LEU A 115 20.67 18.59 15.82
CA LEU A 115 20.10 19.65 16.66
C LEU A 115 19.69 19.09 18.02
N THR A 116 19.82 19.95 19.02
CA THR A 116 19.41 19.69 20.41
C THR A 116 18.15 20.47 20.74
N TYR A 117 17.22 19.83 21.45
CA TYR A 117 15.93 20.39 21.82
C TYR A 117 15.69 20.24 23.33
N GLU A 118 15.00 21.19 23.95
CA GLU A 118 14.54 21.07 25.35
C GLU A 118 13.22 20.28 25.45
N ASN A 119 12.56 20.06 24.32
CA ASN A 119 11.27 19.38 24.22
C ASN A 119 11.28 18.28 23.16
N TYR A 120 10.26 17.43 23.18
CA TYR A 120 10.10 16.30 22.27
C TYR A 120 8.63 16.05 21.92
N LYS A 121 8.40 15.31 20.85
CA LYS A 121 7.08 14.75 20.52
C LYS A 121 7.03 13.28 20.91
N LEU A 122 5.90 12.80 21.38
CA LEU A 122 5.69 11.36 21.58
C LEU A 122 5.08 10.76 20.31
N LEU A 123 5.75 9.75 19.75
CA LEU A 123 5.25 8.98 18.60
C LEU A 123 5.07 7.53 19.01
N TYR A 124 4.02 6.89 18.49
CA TYR A 124 3.76 5.48 18.73
C TYR A 124 4.71 4.58 17.91
N ILE A 125 5.28 3.59 18.58
CA ILE A 125 5.94 2.43 18.00
C ILE A 125 5.54 1.21 18.83
N THR A 126 4.74 0.32 18.25
CA THR A 126 4.24 -0.85 18.96
C THR A 126 4.34 -2.10 18.10
N GLY A 127 4.62 -3.22 18.77
CA GLY A 127 4.35 -4.55 18.23
C GLY A 127 3.01 -5.02 18.79
N VAL A 128 2.13 -5.50 17.92
CA VAL A 128 0.83 -6.07 18.29
C VAL A 128 0.82 -7.54 17.92
N SER A 129 0.18 -8.35 18.74
CA SER A 129 0.00 -9.79 18.52
C SER A 129 -1.41 -10.25 18.87
#